data_AF-A0A963E996-F1
#
_entry.id   AF-A0A963E996-F1
#
_cell.length_a   1.000
_cell.length_b   1.000
_cell.length_c   1.000
_cell.angle_alpha   90.00
_cell.angle_beta   90.00
_cell.angle_gamma   90.00
#
_symmetry.space_group_name_H-M   'P 1'
#
loop_
_entity.id
_entity.type
_entity.pdbx_description
1 polymer ?
#
loop_
_entity_poly.entity_id
_entity_poly.type
_entity_poly.pdbx_seq_one_letter_code
_entity_poly.pdbx_strand_id
1 'polypeptide(L)'
;MKSDVIERPLPKTDEEWEALIAAAPGEDRPLDPDAERAFLEKAVVVREGGPAAVRAALAERRRTRGPQKAPTKEQVAIRLSPEVLAYFKATGKGWQARMDAALKEWIAQHSG
;
A
#
# COMPACT_ATOMS: atom_id res chain seq x y z
N MET A 1 -8.10 0.95 -31.86
CA MET A 1 -6.83 0.41 -32.39
C MET A 1 -6.85 -1.08 -32.12
N LYS A 2 -6.83 -1.91 -33.18
CA LYS A 2 -6.59 -3.35 -33.02
C LYS A 2 -5.11 -3.47 -32.68
N SER A 3 -4.79 -4.13 -31.58
CA SER A 3 -3.40 -4.35 -31.20
C SER A 3 -2.80 -5.38 -32.15
N ASP A 4 -1.97 -4.92 -33.09
CA ASP A 4 -1.15 -5.75 -33.98
C ASP A 4 0.00 -6.45 -33.22
N VAL A 5 -0.10 -6.55 -31.90
CA VAL A 5 0.93 -7.04 -30.96
C VAL A 5 0.50 -8.38 -30.38
N ILE A 6 0.16 -9.33 -31.25
CA ILE A 6 0.25 -10.74 -30.89
C ILE A 6 1.01 -11.41 -32.04
N GLU A 7 2.32 -11.59 -31.84
CA GLU A 7 3.24 -12.13 -32.85
C GLU A 7 2.89 -13.57 -33.27
N ARG A 8 2.02 -14.26 -32.52
CA ARG A 8 1.45 -15.56 -32.87
C ARG A 8 -0.09 -15.50 -32.88
N PRO A 9 -0.76 -15.90 -33.97
CA PRO A 9 -2.21 -16.04 -33.94
C PRO A 9 -2.62 -17.04 -32.84
N LEU A 10 -3.80 -16.83 -32.26
CA LEU A 10 -4.38 -17.78 -31.31
C LEU A 10 -4.58 -19.15 -32.00
N PRO A 11 -4.40 -20.26 -31.27
CA PRO A 11 -4.72 -21.60 -31.76
C PRO A 11 -6.17 -21.67 -32.26
N LYS A 12 -6.38 -22.38 -33.36
CA LYS A 12 -7.69 -22.54 -34.03
C LYS A 12 -8.29 -23.92 -33.85
N THR A 13 -7.50 -24.89 -33.40
CA THR A 13 -7.92 -26.27 -33.16
C THR A 13 -7.53 -26.71 -31.75
N ASP A 14 -8.24 -27.70 -31.23
CA ASP A 14 -7.95 -28.29 -29.93
C ASP A 14 -6.53 -28.90 -29.88
N GLU A 15 -6.07 -29.49 -30.99
CA GLU A 15 -4.71 -30.03 -31.10
C GLU A 15 -3.63 -28.95 -30.97
N GLU A 16 -3.86 -27.77 -31.56
CA GLU A 16 -2.96 -26.63 -31.42
C GLU A 16 -2.97 -26.06 -29.99
N TRP A 17 -4.10 -26.12 -29.28
CA TRP A 17 -4.20 -25.77 -27.86
C TRP A 17 -3.42 -26.73 -26.98
N GLU A 18 -3.57 -28.05 -27.19
CA GLU A 18 -2.86 -29.08 -26.43
C GLU A 18 -1.35 -29.01 -26.66
N ALA A 19 -0.92 -28.84 -27.92
CA ALA A 19 0.50 -28.66 -28.24
C ALA A 19 1.09 -27.39 -27.59
N LEU A 20 0.29 -26.32 -27.47
CA LEU A 20 0.69 -25.09 -26.79
C LEU A 20 0.85 -25.29 -25.28
N ILE A 21 -0.11 -25.97 -24.64
CA ILE A 21 -0.07 -26.29 -23.20
C ILE A 21 1.13 -27.17 -22.90
N ALA A 22 1.36 -28.23 -23.69
CA ALA A 22 2.49 -29.13 -23.52
C ALA A 22 3.87 -28.45 -23.71
N ALA A 23 3.94 -27.40 -24.53
CA ALA A 23 5.15 -26.62 -24.76
C ALA A 23 5.36 -25.46 -23.77
N ALA A 24 4.39 -25.20 -22.87
CA ALA A 24 4.47 -24.08 -21.94
C ALA A 24 5.60 -24.31 -20.91
N PRO A 25 6.51 -23.34 -20.71
CA PRO A 25 7.54 -23.46 -19.69
C PRO A 25 6.92 -23.32 -18.29
N GLY A 26 7.06 -24.35 -17.47
CA GLY A 26 6.55 -24.37 -16.10
C GLY A 26 6.08 -25.77 -15.75
N GLU A 27 6.19 -26.13 -14.47
CA GLU A 27 5.51 -27.31 -13.94
C GLU A 27 4.20 -26.85 -13.33
N ASP A 28 3.12 -27.60 -13.56
CA ASP A 28 1.85 -27.31 -12.93
C ASP A 28 2.03 -27.29 -11.41
N ARG A 29 1.62 -26.19 -10.78
CA ARG A 29 1.64 -26.14 -9.34
C ARG A 29 0.67 -27.21 -8.82
N PRO A 30 1.09 -28.06 -7.87
CA PRO A 30 0.19 -29.05 -7.29
C PRO A 30 -1.03 -28.35 -6.69
N LEU A 31 -2.23 -28.85 -7.02
CA LEU A 31 -3.47 -28.35 -6.47
C LEU A 31 -3.58 -28.78 -5.00
N ASP A 32 -3.29 -27.85 -4.10
CA ASP A 32 -3.59 -27.98 -2.67
C ASP A 32 -4.86 -27.17 -2.35
N PRO A 33 -6.00 -27.84 -2.08
CA PRO A 33 -7.27 -27.17 -1.84
C PRO A 33 -7.26 -26.25 -0.61
N ASP A 34 -6.47 -26.57 0.42
CA ASP A 34 -6.38 -25.76 1.63
C ASP A 34 -5.54 -24.51 1.38
N ALA A 35 -4.40 -24.66 0.70
CA ALA A 35 -3.59 -23.53 0.30
C ALA A 35 -4.35 -22.58 -0.64
N GLU A 36 -5.14 -23.12 -1.57
CA GLU A 36 -5.93 -22.32 -2.50
C GLU A 36 -7.04 -21.55 -1.78
N ARG A 37 -7.77 -22.20 -0.86
CA ARG A 37 -8.74 -21.51 -0.01
C ARG A 37 -8.10 -20.38 0.78
N ALA A 38 -6.97 -20.63 1.42
CA ALA A 38 -6.26 -19.63 2.23
C ALA A 38 -5.73 -18.45 1.39
N PHE A 39 -5.37 -18.70 0.12
CA PHE A 39 -5.00 -17.65 -0.82
C PHE A 39 -6.21 -16.80 -1.20
N LEU A 40 -7.31 -17.44 -1.59
CA LEU A 40 -8.54 -16.77 -2.04
C LEU A 40 -9.25 -16.00 -0.92
N GLU A 41 -9.13 -16.43 0.34
CA GLU A 41 -9.65 -15.70 1.51
C GLU A 41 -9.13 -14.25 1.56
N LYS A 42 -7.91 -14.02 1.07
CA LYS A 42 -7.26 -12.69 1.04
C LYS A 42 -7.48 -11.95 -0.28
N ALA A 43 -8.24 -12.50 -1.21
CA ALA A 43 -8.50 -11.87 -2.50
C ALA A 43 -9.47 -10.68 -2.35
N VAL A 44 -9.46 -9.80 -3.36
CA VAL A 44 -10.49 -8.76 -3.50
C VAL A 44 -11.54 -9.28 -4.45
N VAL A 45 -12.77 -9.45 -3.97
CA VAL A 45 -13.88 -9.91 -4.80
C VAL A 45 -14.41 -8.71 -5.60
N VAL A 46 -14.32 -8.80 -6.93
CA VAL A 46 -14.88 -7.82 -7.86
C VAL A 46 -16.10 -8.45 -8.52
N ARG A 47 -17.29 -7.91 -8.23
CA ARG A 47 -18.56 -8.49 -8.73
C ARG A 47 -18.88 -8.08 -10.18
N GLU A 48 -18.35 -6.95 -10.63
CA GLU A 48 -18.55 -6.42 -11.97
C GLU A 48 -17.26 -6.51 -12.80
N GLY A 49 -17.39 -6.53 -14.12
CA GLY A 49 -16.25 -6.58 -15.04
C GLY A 49 -15.56 -5.24 -15.24
N GLY A 50 -14.28 -5.30 -15.59
CA GLY A 50 -13.53 -4.18 -16.15
C GLY A 50 -12.84 -3.26 -15.13
N PRO A 51 -12.03 -2.30 -15.63
CA PRO A 51 -11.08 -1.56 -14.79
C PRO A 51 -11.73 -0.68 -13.72
N ALA A 52 -12.95 -0.19 -13.94
CA ALA A 52 -13.66 0.66 -12.99
C ALA A 52 -14.07 -0.12 -11.73
N ALA A 53 -14.67 -1.29 -11.91
CA ALA A 53 -15.09 -2.16 -10.81
C ALA A 53 -13.90 -2.63 -9.96
N VAL A 54 -12.78 -2.99 -10.61
CA VAL A 54 -11.55 -3.38 -9.90
C VAL A 54 -11.02 -2.24 -9.03
N ARG A 55 -11.00 -1.00 -9.55
CA ARG A 55 -10.55 0.16 -8.77
C ARG A 55 -11.45 0.43 -7.56
N ALA A 56 -12.77 0.32 -7.72
CA ALA A 56 -13.72 0.52 -6.63
C ALA A 56 -13.53 -0.51 -5.51
N ALA A 57 -13.46 -1.80 -5.86
CA ALA A 57 -13.27 -2.87 -4.88
C ALA A 57 -11.91 -2.77 -4.15
N LEU A 58 -10.86 -2.35 -4.84
CA LEU A 58 -9.55 -2.10 -4.24
C LEU A 58 -9.57 -0.88 -3.31
N ALA A 59 -10.29 0.19 -3.66
CA ALA A 59 -10.42 1.38 -2.83
C ALA A 59 -11.15 1.08 -1.52
N GLU A 60 -12.18 0.24 -1.55
CA GLU A 60 -12.91 -0.18 -0.35
C GLU A 60 -12.08 -1.07 0.58
N ARG A 61 -11.29 -1.99 0.03
CA ARG A 61 -10.36 -2.80 0.82
C ARG A 61 -9.23 -1.98 1.45
N ARG A 62 -8.78 -0.94 0.76
CA ARG A 62 -7.79 -0.01 1.32
C ARG A 62 -8.45 0.68 2.51
N ARG A 63 -8.18 0.17 3.72
CA ARG A 63 -8.37 0.90 4.99
C ARG A 63 -7.53 2.17 4.93
N THR A 64 -8.05 3.19 4.28
CA THR A 64 -7.50 4.53 4.36
C THR A 64 -7.56 4.90 5.84
N ARG A 65 -6.43 5.36 6.37
CA ARG A 65 -6.45 6.08 7.64
C ARG A 65 -7.48 7.19 7.45
N GLY A 66 -8.55 7.16 8.24
CA GLY A 66 -9.63 8.14 8.14
C GLY A 66 -9.08 9.57 8.21
N PRO A 67 -9.85 10.57 7.75
CA PRO A 67 -9.41 11.96 7.80
C PRO A 67 -8.84 12.27 9.19
N GLN A 68 -7.61 12.78 9.21
CA GLN A 68 -6.89 13.06 10.43
C GLN A 68 -7.76 13.99 11.29
N LYS A 69 -8.36 13.47 12.36
CA LYS A 69 -9.20 14.29 13.25
C LYS A 69 -8.33 15.42 13.80
N ALA A 70 -8.74 16.63 13.46
CA ALA A 70 -8.11 17.89 13.86
C ALA A 70 -8.17 18.09 15.38
N PRO A 71 -7.28 18.92 15.96
CA PRO A 71 -6.34 19.80 15.29
C PRO A 71 -5.05 19.11 14.85
N THR A 72 -4.72 19.28 13.57
CA THR A 72 -3.45 18.87 12.99
C THR A 72 -2.35 19.78 13.50
N LYS A 73 -1.21 19.22 13.92
CA LYS A 73 -0.01 20.01 14.23
C LYS A 73 0.32 20.91 13.04
N GLU A 74 0.56 22.19 13.29
CA GLU A 74 0.98 23.13 12.25
C GLU A 74 2.48 22.94 11.96
N GLN A 75 2.82 22.79 10.68
CA GLN A 75 4.22 22.71 10.26
C GLN A 75 4.76 24.13 10.09
N VAL A 76 5.58 24.56 11.03
CA VAL A 76 6.25 25.86 11.00
C VAL A 76 7.77 25.69 10.84
N ALA A 77 8.39 26.56 10.06
CA ALA A 77 9.84 26.64 9.94
C ALA A 77 10.39 27.62 10.98
N ILE A 78 10.91 27.11 12.09
CA ILE A 78 11.54 27.90 13.16
C ILE A 78 13.05 27.67 13.18
N ARG A 79 13.82 28.71 13.49
CA ARG A 79 15.27 28.60 13.76
C ARG A 79 15.46 28.34 15.24
N LEU A 80 16.17 27.26 15.57
CA LEU A 80 16.53 26.88 16.93
C LEU A 80 18.04 26.95 17.10
N SER A 81 18.52 27.24 18.30
CA SER A 81 19.95 27.18 18.61
C SER A 81 20.50 25.76 18.40
N PRO A 82 21.75 25.60 17.91
CA PRO A 82 22.32 24.29 17.61
C PRO A 82 22.30 23.31 18.79
N GLU A 83 22.55 23.79 20.01
CA GLU A 83 22.59 23.01 21.25
C GLU A 83 21.24 22.39 21.61
N VAL A 84 20.15 23.12 21.41
CA VAL A 84 18.77 22.64 21.64
C VAL A 84 18.45 21.51 20.67
N LEU A 85 18.78 21.73 19.38
CA LEU A 85 18.51 20.76 18.33
C LEU A 85 19.38 19.50 18.49
N ALA A 86 20.64 19.66 18.89
CA ALA A 86 21.55 18.55 19.18
C ALA A 86 21.04 17.70 20.35
N TYR A 87 20.63 18.34 21.45
CA TYR A 87 20.08 17.66 22.62
C TYR A 87 18.88 16.77 22.25
N PHE A 88 17.87 17.33 21.59
CA PHE A 88 16.70 16.54 21.23
C PHE A 88 17.04 15.47 20.20
N LYS A 89 17.83 15.74 19.16
CA LYS A 89 18.22 14.71 18.18
C LYS A 89 18.95 13.52 18.82
N ALA A 90 19.79 13.76 19.82
CA ALA A 90 20.49 12.70 20.56
C ALA A 90 19.54 11.72 21.26
N THR A 91 18.31 12.14 21.58
CA THR A 91 17.28 11.25 22.17
C THR A 91 16.72 10.21 21.19
N GLY A 92 17.08 10.26 19.89
CA GLY A 92 16.72 9.26 18.89
C GLY A 92 15.30 9.40 18.32
N LYS A 93 14.70 8.29 17.89
CA LYS A 93 13.38 8.27 17.25
C LYS A 93 12.33 8.98 18.13
N GLY A 94 11.54 9.85 17.51
CA GLY A 94 10.50 10.63 18.20
C GLY A 94 10.98 11.91 18.88
N TRP A 95 12.22 12.38 18.62
CA TRP A 95 12.76 13.59 19.25
C TRP A 95 11.90 14.84 19.03
N GLN A 96 11.27 14.99 17.86
CA GLN A 96 10.35 16.10 17.59
C GLN A 96 9.11 16.06 18.50
N ALA A 97 8.60 14.87 18.82
CA ALA A 97 7.47 14.72 19.73
C ALA A 97 7.86 15.04 21.18
N ARG A 98 9.09 14.69 21.60
CA ARG A 98 9.63 15.10 22.91
C ARG A 98 9.83 16.60 23.00
N MET A 99 10.32 17.23 21.93
CA MET A 99 10.46 18.68 21.86
C MET A 99 9.08 19.38 21.95
N ASP A 100 8.07 18.89 21.23
CA ASP A 100 6.68 19.38 21.33
C ASP A 100 6.12 19.26 22.76
N ALA A 101 6.41 18.16 23.46
CA ALA A 101 6.00 17.97 24.85
C ALA A 101 6.67 18.98 25.80
N ALA A 102 7.98 19.21 25.65
CA ALA A 102 8.72 20.19 26.45
C ALA A 102 8.19 21.63 26.24
N LEU A 103 7.84 21.99 25.00
CA LEU A 103 7.23 23.29 24.71
C LEU A 103 5.85 23.45 25.37
N LYS A 104 5.03 22.40 25.39
CA LYS A 104 3.73 22.41 26.07
C LYS A 104 3.87 22.53 27.58
N GLU A 105 4.83 21.83 28.16
CA GLU A 105 5.14 21.94 29.59
C GLU A 105 5.60 23.36 29.94
N TRP A 106 6.48 23.95 29.13
CA TRP A 106 6.90 25.34 29.32
C TRP A 106 5.70 26.31 29.28
N ILE A 107 4.79 26.15 28.32
CA ILE A 107 3.55 26.96 28.25
C ILE A 107 2.75 26.79 29.54
N ALA A 108 2.49 25.56 29.98
CA ALA A 108 1.69 25.29 31.18
C ALA A 108 2.29 25.92 32.46
N GLN A 109 3.61 25.99 32.56
CA GLN A 109 4.30 26.60 33.70
C GLN A 109 4.33 28.14 33.67
N HIS A 110 4.13 28.76 32.51
CA HIS A 110 4.32 30.21 32.30
C HIS A 110 3.06 30.94 31.81
N SER A 111 1.91 30.25 31.73
CA SER A 111 0.64 30.83 31.28
C SER A 111 -0.31 31.23 32.43
N GLY A 112 0.27 31.64 33.57
CA GLY A 112 -0.44 32.19 34.73
C GLY A 112 -0.56 33.71 34.71
#